data_AF-A0A8H7BXN3-F1
#
_entry.id   AF-A0A8H7BXN3-F1
#
_cell.length_a   1.000
_cell.length_b   1.000
_cell.length_c   1.000
_cell.angle_alpha   90.00
_cell.angle_beta   90.00
_cell.angle_gamma   90.00
#
_symmetry.space_group_name_H-M   'P 1'
#
loop_
_entity.id
_entity.type
_entity.pdbx_description
1 polymer ?
#
loop_
_entity_poly.entity_id
_entity_poly.type
_entity_poly.pdbx_seq_one_letter_code
_entity_poly.pdbx_strand_id
1 'polypeptide(L)'
;MTDNYVACNIGFGEVKSESRSRNHRHVNFELVYLGIFAKNAIDNDSLTGTIAIHVVGTHACFYLVKLKADGLYIMIELGSMNVPLSIGDLRGYLAYLSDLKIILKVFED
;
A
#
# COMPACT_ATOMS: atom_id res chain seq x y z
N MET A 1 -13.10 1.92 -32.83
CA MET A 1 -13.55 1.48 -31.49
C MET A 1 -12.54 2.02 -30.50
N THR A 2 -12.79 3.21 -29.99
CA THR A 2 -12.06 3.76 -28.85
C THR A 2 -12.77 3.25 -27.61
N ASP A 3 -12.27 2.15 -27.05
CA ASP A 3 -12.69 1.74 -25.72
C ASP A 3 -12.39 2.90 -24.77
N ASN A 4 -13.42 3.37 -24.09
CA ASN A 4 -13.29 4.30 -22.97
C ASN A 4 -12.59 3.53 -21.84
N TYR A 5 -11.27 3.43 -21.91
CA TYR A 5 -10.46 2.95 -20.79
C TYR A 5 -10.60 3.99 -19.68
N VAL A 6 -11.41 3.68 -18.68
CA VAL A 6 -11.33 4.37 -17.40
C VAL A 6 -9.94 4.05 -16.87
N ALA A 7 -9.08 5.06 -16.74
CA ALA A 7 -7.80 4.92 -16.05
C ALA A 7 -8.12 4.40 -14.64
N CYS A 8 -7.84 3.12 -14.41
CA CYS A 8 -8.07 2.48 -13.13
C CYS A 8 -6.77 2.53 -12.36
N ASN A 9 -6.77 3.19 -11.21
CA ASN A 9 -5.61 3.15 -10.32
C ASN A 9 -5.51 1.75 -9.74
N ILE A 10 -4.40 1.07 -10.01
CA ILE A 10 -4.12 -0.28 -9.53
C ILE A 10 -3.36 -0.15 -8.21
N GLY A 11 -3.76 -0.91 -7.20
CA GLY A 11 -3.08 -1.01 -5.91
C GLY A 11 -2.91 -2.46 -5.47
N PHE A 12 -1.88 -2.72 -4.67
CA PHE A 12 -1.55 -4.07 -4.18
C PHE A 12 -1.59 -4.11 -2.67
N GLY A 13 -2.08 -5.21 -2.11
CA GLY A 13 -2.16 -5.41 -0.67
C GLY A 13 -1.65 -6.79 -0.27
N GLU A 14 -0.80 -6.85 0.74
CA GLU A 14 -0.35 -8.09 1.35
C GLU A 14 -0.61 -8.08 2.85
N VAL A 15 -1.19 -9.17 3.37
CA VAL A 15 -1.60 -9.32 4.77
C VAL A 15 -0.97 -10.56 5.39
N LYS A 16 -0.40 -10.41 6.59
CA LYS A 16 0.22 -11.47 7.37
C LYS A 16 -0.33 -11.51 8.78
N SER A 17 -0.48 -12.71 9.32
CA SER A 17 -0.90 -12.92 10.70
C SER A 17 0.16 -12.42 11.69
N GLU A 18 -0.26 -12.08 12.90
CA GLU A 18 0.65 -11.68 13.98
C GLU A 18 1.69 -12.77 14.30
N SER A 19 1.33 -14.05 14.15
CA SER A 19 2.27 -15.18 14.33
C SER A 19 3.47 -15.12 13.37
N ARG A 20 3.35 -14.44 12.23
CA ARG A 20 4.42 -14.24 11.25
C ARG A 20 5.29 -13.02 11.55
N SER A 21 4.83 -12.09 12.40
CA SER A 21 5.57 -10.85 12.74
C SER A 21 6.95 -11.13 13.30
N ARG A 22 7.11 -12.24 14.05
CA ARG A 22 8.38 -12.64 14.67
C ARG A 22 9.44 -13.06 13.65
N ASN A 23 9.05 -13.34 12.41
CA ASN A 23 9.96 -13.69 11.34
C ASN A 23 10.23 -12.49 10.44
N HIS A 24 10.99 -11.52 10.96
CA HIS A 24 11.30 -10.27 10.25
C HIS A 24 11.89 -10.52 8.86
N ARG A 25 12.68 -11.59 8.68
CA ARG A 25 13.22 -11.94 7.37
C ARG A 25 12.11 -12.19 6.35
N HIS A 26 11.13 -13.03 6.67
CA HIS A 26 10.03 -13.31 5.73
C HIS A 26 9.18 -12.07 5.45
N VAL A 27 8.81 -11.33 6.50
CA VAL A 27 8.01 -10.10 6.36
C VAL A 27 8.71 -9.06 5.50
N ASN A 28 10.03 -8.91 5.64
CA ASN A 28 10.81 -7.98 4.81
C ASN A 28 10.93 -8.45 3.35
N PHE A 29 11.06 -9.77 3.12
CA PHE A 29 11.05 -10.31 1.75
C PHE A 29 9.70 -10.08 1.06
N GLU A 30 8.60 -10.22 1.79
CA GLU A 30 7.25 -9.96 1.29
C GLU A 30 7.07 -8.48 0.91
N LEU A 31 7.57 -7.55 1.72
CA LEU A 31 7.58 -6.13 1.35
C LEU A 31 8.34 -5.86 0.04
N VAL A 32 9.45 -6.56 -0.22
CA VAL A 32 10.18 -6.49 -1.50
C VAL A 32 9.33 -7.03 -2.65
N TYR A 33 8.66 -8.16 -2.47
CA TYR A 33 7.75 -8.72 -3.48
C TYR A 33 6.59 -7.78 -3.78
N LEU A 34 6.01 -7.16 -2.75
CA LEU A 34 4.98 -6.13 -2.90
C LEU A 34 5.47 -4.95 -3.75
N GLY A 35 6.72 -4.52 -3.54
CA GLY A 35 7.36 -3.48 -4.36
C GLY A 35 7.59 -3.91 -5.81
N ILE A 36 7.95 -5.18 -6.05
CA ILE A 36 8.10 -5.73 -7.40
C ILE A 36 6.74 -5.78 -8.11
N PHE A 37 5.67 -6.20 -7.43
CA PHE A 37 4.32 -6.19 -8.02
C PHE A 37 3.87 -4.79 -8.39
N ALA A 38 4.03 -3.84 -7.47
CA ALA A 38 3.74 -2.43 -7.70
C ALA A 38 4.52 -1.85 -8.88
N LYS A 39 5.84 -2.10 -8.94
CA LYS A 39 6.70 -1.69 -10.06
C LYS A 39 6.23 -2.30 -11.38
N ASN A 40 5.91 -3.59 -11.39
CA ASN A 40 5.50 -4.26 -12.63
C ASN A 40 4.17 -3.72 -13.17
N ALA A 41 3.24 -3.33 -12.30
CA ALA A 41 2.00 -2.67 -12.72
C ALA A 41 2.27 -1.29 -13.32
N ILE A 42 3.18 -0.51 -12.72
CA ILE A 42 3.62 0.78 -13.30
C ILE A 42 4.11 0.58 -14.75
N ASP A 43 4.93 -0.44 -14.98
CA ASP A 43 5.52 -0.67 -16.30
C ASP A 43 4.54 -1.23 -17.33
N ASN A 44 3.72 -2.20 -16.92
CA ASN A 44 2.81 -2.89 -17.82
C ASN A 44 1.59 -2.03 -18.19
N ASP A 45 1.11 -1.24 -17.24
CA ASP A 45 -0.12 -0.44 -17.37
C ASP A 45 0.17 1.06 -17.54
N SER A 46 1.45 1.45 -17.67
CA SER A 46 1.90 2.84 -17.85
C SER A 46 1.38 3.79 -16.76
N LEU A 47 1.36 3.33 -15.51
CA LEU A 47 0.85 4.11 -14.38
C LEU A 47 1.87 5.16 -13.94
N THR A 48 1.39 6.31 -13.44
CA THR A 48 2.24 7.34 -12.82
C THR A 48 2.76 6.91 -11.43
N GLY A 49 2.01 6.03 -10.77
CA GLY A 49 2.31 5.45 -9.48
C GLY A 49 1.25 4.45 -9.06
N THR A 50 1.48 3.78 -7.92
CA THR A 50 0.56 2.81 -7.33
C THR A 50 0.69 2.83 -5.82
N ILE A 51 -0.36 2.38 -5.12
CA ILE A 51 -0.30 2.16 -3.68
C ILE A 51 -0.02 0.70 -3.37
N ALA A 52 0.91 0.49 -2.44
CA ALA A 52 1.17 -0.78 -1.81
C ALA A 52 0.72 -0.74 -0.34
N ILE A 53 -0.02 -1.75 0.10
CA ILE A 53 -0.50 -1.88 1.47
C ILE A 53 0.14 -3.14 2.07
N HIS A 54 0.85 -2.98 3.17
CA HIS A 54 1.47 -4.10 3.88
C HIS A 54 0.90 -4.17 5.30
N VAL A 55 0.26 -5.29 5.64
CA VAL A 55 -0.36 -5.50 6.94
C VAL A 55 0.30 -6.68 7.65
N VAL A 56 0.80 -6.45 8.87
CA VAL A 56 1.41 -7.48 9.72
C VAL A 56 0.73 -7.47 11.09
N GLY A 57 -0.01 -8.54 11.39
CA GLY A 57 -0.91 -8.56 12.54
C GLY A 57 -1.99 -7.49 12.37
N THR A 58 -2.03 -6.53 13.28
CA THR A 58 -2.94 -5.38 13.21
C THR A 58 -2.32 -4.15 12.57
N HIS A 59 -1.01 -4.14 12.35
CA HIS A 59 -0.30 -2.96 11.86
C HIS A 59 -0.35 -2.90 10.34
N ALA A 60 -1.03 -1.90 9.80
CA ALA A 60 -1.14 -1.63 8.37
C ALA A 60 -0.26 -0.42 7.99
N CYS A 61 0.63 -0.60 7.03
CA CYS A 61 1.44 0.46 6.43
C CYS A 61 1.03 0.68 4.97
N PHE A 62 0.97 1.94 4.56
CA PHE A 62 0.61 2.36 3.21
C PHE A 62 1.82 2.99 2.55
N TYR A 63 2.10 2.62 1.31
CA TYR A 63 3.25 3.11 0.56
C TYR A 63 2.83 3.62 -0.81
N LEU A 64 3.43 4.73 -1.24
CA LEU A 64 3.42 5.18 -2.64
C LEU A 64 4.61 4.57 -3.35
N VAL A 65 4.36 3.82 -4.42
CA VAL A 65 5.38 3.34 -5.33
C VAL A 65 5.32 4.13 -6.63
N LYS A 66 6.46 4.66 -7.08
CA LYS A 66 6.55 5.40 -8.35
C LYS A 66 7.93 5.35 -8.97
N LEU A 67 7.99 5.52 -10.29
CA LEU A 67 9.22 5.73 -11.04
C LEU A 67 9.75 7.15 -10.73
N LYS A 68 10.98 7.25 -10.22
CA LYS A 68 11.61 8.53 -9.87
C LYS A 68 12.63 8.99 -10.91
N ALA A 69 13.35 8.05 -11.50
CA ALA A 69 14.28 8.22 -12.60
C ALA A 69 14.32 6.91 -13.39
N ASP A 70 14.91 6.91 -14.58
CA ASP A 70 15.00 5.70 -15.42
C ASP A 70 15.56 4.50 -14.64
N GLY A 71 14.78 3.42 -14.57
CA GLY A 71 15.08 2.22 -13.79
C GLY A 71 15.06 2.34 -12.26
N LEU A 72 14.81 3.54 -11.70
CA LEU A 72 14.80 3.79 -10.25
C LEU A 72 13.38 4.03 -9.74
N TYR A 73 12.86 3.06 -8.99
CA TYR A 73 11.57 3.15 -8.30
C TYR A 73 11.79 3.47 -6.82
N ILE A 74 10.90 4.27 -6.28
CA ILE A 74 10.85 4.57 -4.85
C ILE A 74 9.56 4.01 -4.27
N MET A 75 9.66 3.49 -3.04
CA MET A 75 8.54 3.09 -2.21
C MET A 75 8.58 3.96 -0.95
N ILE A 76 7.69 4.94 -0.86
CA ILE A 76 7.64 5.91 0.24
C ILE A 76 6.48 5.55 1.16
N GLU A 77 6.73 5.38 2.45
CA GLU A 77 5.65 5.23 3.44
C GLU A 77 4.83 6.54 3.52
N LEU A 78 3.53 6.44 3.29
CA LEU A 78 2.58 7.54 3.40
C LEU A 78 1.99 7.65 4.81
N GLY A 79 1.92 6.52 5.52
CA GLY A 79 1.41 6.44 6.86
C GLY A 79 1.17 5.00 7.29
N SER A 80 0.85 4.84 8.57
CA SER A 80 0.51 3.55 9.15
C SER A 80 -0.58 3.69 10.20
N MET A 81 -1.30 2.60 10.43
CA MET A 81 -2.37 2.54 11.42
C MET A 81 -2.48 1.15 12.02
N ASN A 82 -3.11 1.06 13.19
CA ASN A 82 -3.50 -0.23 13.76
C ASN A 82 -4.99 -0.49 13.48
N VAL A 83 -5.27 -1.62 12.84
CA VAL A 83 -6.63 -2.12 12.60
C VAL A 83 -7.25 -2.52 13.95
N PRO A 84 -8.45 -2.03 14.29
CA PRO A 84 -9.08 -2.31 15.57
C PRO A 84 -9.51 -3.78 15.66
N LEU A 85 -9.21 -4.43 16.80
CA LEU A 85 -9.63 -5.81 17.07
C LEU A 85 -10.93 -5.88 17.89
N SER A 86 -11.31 -4.77 18.51
CA SER A 86 -12.51 -4.66 19.33
C SER A 86 -13.23 -3.32 19.12
N ILE A 87 -14.49 -3.26 19.55
CA ILE A 87 -15.27 -2.01 19.54
C ILE A 87 -14.62 -0.93 20.41
N GLY A 88 -13.88 -1.32 21.47
CA GLY A 88 -13.15 -0.39 22.32
C GLY A 88 -12.05 0.36 21.56
N ASP A 89 -11.41 -0.31 20.60
CA ASP A 89 -10.31 0.24 19.80
C ASP A 89 -10.81 1.16 18.67
N LEU A 90 -12.10 1.06 18.33
CA LEU A 90 -12.70 1.81 17.23
C LEU A 90 -12.57 3.33 17.42
N ARG A 91 -12.63 3.82 18.66
CA ARG A 91 -12.48 5.26 18.93
C ARG A 91 -11.11 5.78 18.52
N GLY A 92 -10.05 5.02 18.79
CA GLY A 92 -8.70 5.33 18.34
C GLY A 92 -8.57 5.21 16.83
N TYR A 93 -9.24 4.22 16.23
CA TYR A 93 -9.27 4.04 14.78
C TYR A 93 -9.84 5.25 14.04
N LEU A 94 -10.88 5.89 14.58
CA LEU A 94 -11.50 7.07 13.96
C LEU A 94 -10.50 8.23 13.77
N ALA A 95 -9.46 8.32 14.59
CA ALA A 95 -8.42 9.35 14.45
C ALA A 95 -7.61 9.17 13.16
N TYR A 96 -7.41 7.94 12.68
CA TYR A 96 -6.66 7.66 11.44
C TYR A 96 -7.47 7.96 10.16
N LEU A 97 -8.79 8.15 10.25
CA LEU A 97 -9.63 8.38 9.07
C LEU A 97 -9.23 9.65 8.29
N SER A 98 -8.76 10.68 9.00
CA SER A 98 -8.24 11.89 8.38
C SER A 98 -6.99 11.61 7.55
N ASP A 99 -6.06 10.82 8.08
CA ASP A 99 -4.82 10.45 7.38
C ASP A 99 -5.10 9.49 6.22
N LEU A 100 -6.00 8.52 6.41
CA LEU A 100 -6.46 7.63 5.34
C LEU A 100 -7.10 8.40 4.19
N LYS A 101 -7.83 9.46 4.47
CA LYS A 101 -8.39 10.33 3.41
C LYS A 101 -7.29 11.01 2.60
N ILE A 102 -6.18 11.41 3.23
CA ILE A 102 -5.03 11.98 2.52
C ILE A 102 -4.37 10.91 1.65
N ILE A 103 -4.20 9.69 2.17
CA ILE A 103 -3.64 8.55 1.43
C ILE A 103 -4.51 8.21 0.22
N LEU A 104 -5.84 8.16 0.39
CA LEU A 104 -6.78 7.91 -0.71
C LEU A 104 -6.69 8.99 -1.78
N LYS A 105 -6.54 10.26 -1.38
CA LYS A 105 -6.34 11.34 -2.35
C LYS A 105 -5.06 11.14 -3.18
N VAL A 106 -3.96 10.73 -2.55
CA VAL A 106 -2.71 10.40 -3.25
C VAL A 106 -2.88 9.21 -4.20
N PHE A 107 -3.82 8.30 -3.93
CA PHE A 107 -4.14 7.21 -4.83
C PHE A 107 -4.96 7.63 -6.04
N GLU A 108 -5.82 8.64 -5.87
CA GLU A 108 -6.75 9.12 -6.89
C GLU A 108 -6.13 10.14 -7.84
N ASP A 109 -5.09 10.85 -7.39
CA ASP A 109 -4.28 11.82 -8.16
C ASP A 109 -3.34 11.16 -9.19
#